data_AF-A0AAX4KT05-F1
#
_entry.id   AF-A0AAX4KT05-F1
#
_cell.length_a   1.000
_cell.length_b   1.000
_cell.length_c   1.000
_cell.angle_alpha   90.00
_cell.angle_beta   90.00
_cell.angle_gamma   90.00
#
_symmetry.space_group_name_H-M   'P 1'
#
loop_
_entity.id
_entity.type
_entity.pdbx_description
1 polymer ?
#
loop_
_entity_poly.entity_id
_entity_poly.type
_entity_poly.pdbx_seq_one_letter_code
_entity_poly.pdbx_strand_id
1 'polypeptide(L)'
;MSITYKAVPDTSDHPDRPRSSLQYLTEGTFGRIYTYPNASDDVVYKMVKERGHGSKLQEEFSIYDDIHQSLPPIQVGFRVPKTIEYYKPSCPNEPSILLDRSSLPIQPEVTQTFNLPDLQDQNQNGEDMQIRLLRLYLGREDIPLRTEQIQPGIKTDPPLDITRYNRLSSTLQEEYGWGLPDLKGVPSSMGRLLANLHWLGGINCRDIELVLGGGGNDGRVEEVQCWVLDFNQCQRWLVPHLLQSSTSSAPNRTSPTTGIYSSNTLLEASKRLSTLIYTQELYYPRPHQGEFYEQFKNGYSCAIELILNQQYKGIRLESKDEIREATKGFFEEYEKLDRDKIRRRSRMGKQIV
;
A
#
# COMPACT_ATOMS: atom_id res chain seq x y z
N MET A 1 2.47 -6.87 12.50
CA MET A 1 1.26 -6.03 12.31
C MET A 1 0.11 -6.84 11.71
N SER A 2 -0.92 -7.08 12.52
CA SER A 2 -2.18 -7.69 12.17
C SER A 2 -3.30 -6.67 12.41
N ILE A 3 -4.39 -6.69 11.65
CA ILE A 3 -5.52 -5.75 11.83
C ILE A 3 -6.69 -6.52 12.43
N THR A 4 -7.11 -6.19 13.66
CA THR A 4 -8.26 -6.82 14.34
C THR A 4 -9.32 -5.79 14.61
N TYR A 5 -10.57 -6.24 14.64
CA TYR A 5 -11.72 -5.46 15.08
C TYR A 5 -12.53 -6.26 16.08
N LYS A 6 -12.14 -6.21 17.35
CA LYS A 6 -13.05 -6.60 18.42
C LYS A 6 -14.03 -5.47 18.66
N ALA A 7 -15.32 -5.74 18.51
CA ALA A 7 -16.29 -5.05 19.34
C ALA A 7 -15.91 -5.37 20.79
N VAL A 8 -15.73 -4.35 21.62
CA VAL A 8 -15.57 -4.53 23.06
C VAL A 8 -16.79 -5.34 23.52
N PRO A 9 -16.64 -6.63 23.87
CA PRO A 9 -17.78 -7.36 24.38
C PRO A 9 -18.08 -6.73 25.73
N ASP A 10 -19.34 -6.36 25.95
CA ASP A 10 -19.81 -5.91 27.25
C ASP A 10 -19.87 -7.13 28.18
N THR A 11 -18.70 -7.65 28.56
CA THR A 11 -18.57 -8.72 29.56
C THR A 11 -18.53 -8.06 30.92
N SER A 12 -19.72 -7.88 31.50
CA SER A 12 -20.02 -7.24 32.76
C SER A 12 -19.55 -7.98 34.02
N ASP A 13 -18.72 -9.02 33.93
CA ASP A 13 -18.55 -9.96 35.05
C ASP A 13 -17.20 -9.88 35.78
N HIS A 14 -16.34 -8.92 35.46
CA HIS A 14 -15.13 -8.66 36.26
C HIS A 14 -14.94 -7.16 36.56
N PRO A 15 -15.35 -6.69 37.76
CA PRO A 15 -15.34 -5.26 38.12
C PRO A 15 -13.95 -4.66 38.37
N ASP A 16 -12.88 -5.47 38.48
CA ASP A 16 -11.59 -5.00 39.00
C ASP A 16 -10.45 -4.90 37.98
N ARG A 17 -10.67 -5.21 36.69
CA ARG A 17 -9.68 -4.90 35.65
C ARG A 17 -10.03 -3.55 35.01
N PRO A 18 -9.17 -2.52 35.10
CA PRO A 18 -9.38 -1.29 34.35
C PRO A 18 -9.50 -1.67 32.88
N ARG A 19 -10.64 -1.34 32.26
CA ARG A 19 -10.86 -1.52 30.83
C ARG A 19 -9.72 -0.80 30.12
N SER A 20 -8.77 -1.53 29.54
CA SER A 20 -7.72 -0.87 28.78
C SER A 20 -8.40 -0.19 27.59
N SER A 21 -8.31 1.13 27.57
CA SER A 21 -8.91 1.92 26.51
C SER A 21 -8.08 1.77 25.24
N LEU A 22 -8.73 1.73 24.09
CA LEU A 22 -8.06 1.89 22.80
C LEU A 22 -7.21 3.17 22.82
N GLN A 23 -5.93 3.05 22.46
CA GLN A 23 -5.03 4.17 22.30
C GLN A 23 -5.07 4.63 20.85
N TYR A 24 -5.33 5.92 20.66
CA TYR A 24 -5.26 6.56 19.35
C TYR A 24 -3.81 6.60 18.84
N LEU A 25 -3.60 6.16 17.60
CA LEU A 25 -2.30 6.22 16.93
C LEU A 25 -2.25 7.39 15.94
N THR A 26 -3.18 7.42 14.99
CA THR A 26 -3.21 8.41 13.90
C THR A 26 -4.58 8.46 13.23
N GLU A 27 -4.83 9.45 12.39
CA GLU A 27 -6.01 9.49 11.52
C GLU A 27 -5.67 10.00 10.12
N GLY A 28 -6.35 9.42 9.14
CA GLY A 28 -6.36 9.90 7.77
C GLY A 28 -7.68 10.59 7.42
N THR A 29 -7.86 10.84 6.13
CA THR A 29 -9.13 11.36 5.59
C THR A 29 -10.27 10.34 5.77
N PHE A 30 -9.96 9.05 5.65
CA PHE A 30 -10.95 7.98 5.68
C PHE A 30 -11.31 7.49 7.08
N GLY A 31 -10.31 7.33 7.95
CA GLY A 31 -10.47 6.63 9.23
C GLY A 31 -9.42 6.99 10.27
N ARG A 32 -9.68 6.55 11.49
CA ARG A 32 -8.79 6.64 12.66
C ARG A 32 -8.18 5.28 12.94
N ILE A 33 -6.91 5.28 13.31
CA ILE A 33 -6.16 4.09 13.67
C ILE A 33 -5.95 4.08 15.18
N TYR A 34 -6.25 2.94 15.80
CA TYR A 34 -6.04 2.69 17.21
C TYR A 34 -5.19 1.45 17.42
N THR A 35 -4.59 1.35 18.61
CA THR A 35 -3.96 0.14 19.14
C THR A 35 -4.46 -0.14 20.55
N TYR A 36 -4.12 -1.29 21.11
CA TYR A 36 -4.39 -1.62 22.49
C TYR A 36 -3.09 -1.65 23.28
N PRO A 37 -2.83 -0.67 24.17
CA PRO A 37 -1.60 -0.66 24.95
C PRO A 37 -1.59 -1.92 25.83
N ASN A 38 -0.51 -2.70 25.77
CA ASN A 38 -0.32 -3.99 26.44
C ASN A 38 -1.04 -5.21 25.81
N ALA A 39 -1.55 -5.12 24.59
CA ALA A 39 -1.82 -6.34 23.85
C ALA A 39 -0.49 -7.04 23.54
N SER A 40 -0.41 -8.35 23.81
CA SER A 40 0.71 -9.20 23.37
C SER A 40 0.83 -9.27 21.85
N ASP A 41 -0.20 -8.81 21.14
CA ASP A 41 -0.37 -8.98 19.72
C ASP A 41 -0.25 -7.60 19.04
N ASP A 42 0.58 -7.52 18.00
CA ASP A 42 0.78 -6.33 17.16
C ASP A 42 -0.47 -5.99 16.33
N VAL A 43 -1.52 -5.56 17.01
CA VAL A 43 -2.85 -5.38 16.45
C VAL A 43 -3.22 -3.91 16.34
N VAL A 44 -3.68 -3.51 15.15
CA VAL A 44 -4.28 -2.19 14.93
C VAL A 44 -5.75 -2.27 14.52
N TYR A 45 -6.49 -1.21 14.82
CA TYR A 45 -7.92 -1.07 14.54
C TYR A 45 -8.14 0.16 13.66
N LYS A 46 -8.76 0.02 12.48
CA LYS A 46 -9.05 1.15 11.55
C LYS A 46 -10.55 1.49 11.53
N MET A 47 -10.95 2.48 12.31
CA MET A 47 -12.35 2.91 12.39
C MET A 47 -12.66 3.99 11.35
N VAL A 48 -13.76 3.87 10.60
CA VAL A 48 -14.19 4.94 9.69
C VAL A 48 -14.64 6.19 10.44
N LYS A 49 -14.31 7.38 9.93
CA LYS A 49 -14.74 8.67 10.52
C LYS A 49 -16.23 8.94 10.31
N GLU A 50 -16.77 8.45 9.21
CA GLU A 50 -18.14 8.68 8.78
C GLU A 50 -18.87 7.36 8.56
N ARG A 51 -20.13 7.31 8.98
CA ARG A 51 -20.97 6.10 8.85
C ARG A 51 -21.11 5.64 7.40
N GLY A 52 -21.16 6.58 6.46
CA GLY A 52 -21.27 6.31 5.03
C GLY A 52 -20.06 5.57 4.43
N HIS A 53 -18.93 5.52 5.14
CA HIS A 53 -17.73 4.83 4.69
C HIS A 53 -17.67 3.35 5.10
N GLY A 54 -18.66 2.84 5.85
CA GLY A 54 -18.66 1.46 6.33
C GLY A 54 -18.60 0.40 5.22
N SER A 55 -19.27 0.65 4.08
CA SER A 55 -19.22 -0.25 2.91
C SER A 55 -17.85 -0.27 2.24
N LYS A 56 -17.17 0.88 2.16
CA LYS A 56 -15.80 0.97 1.63
C LYS A 56 -14.80 0.22 2.53
N LEU A 57 -14.95 0.31 3.85
CA LEU A 57 -14.11 -0.45 4.77
C LEU A 57 -14.37 -1.96 4.64
N GLN A 58 -15.62 -2.37 4.39
CA GLN A 58 -15.95 -3.77 4.11
C GLN A 58 -15.27 -4.26 2.83
N GLU A 59 -15.32 -3.46 1.77
CA GLU A 59 -14.65 -3.77 0.50
C GLU A 59 -13.13 -3.86 0.67
N GLU A 60 -12.53 -2.90 1.39
CA GLU A 60 -11.12 -2.93 1.75
C GLU A 60 -10.75 -4.21 2.52
N PHE A 61 -11.58 -4.63 3.49
CA PHE A 61 -11.38 -5.88 4.22
C PHE A 61 -11.41 -7.11 3.31
N SER A 62 -12.37 -7.18 2.38
CA SER A 62 -12.44 -8.27 1.41
C SER A 62 -11.26 -8.29 0.45
N ILE A 63 -10.74 -7.11 0.05
CA ILE A 63 -9.52 -7.02 -0.75
C ILE A 63 -8.32 -7.59 0.00
N TYR A 64 -8.16 -7.23 1.29
CA TYR A 64 -7.09 -7.80 2.12
C TYR A 64 -7.18 -9.33 2.21
N ASP A 65 -8.37 -9.87 2.49
CA ASP A 65 -8.58 -11.31 2.61
C ASP A 65 -8.24 -12.04 1.30
N ASP A 66 -8.74 -11.54 0.16
CA ASP A 66 -8.42 -12.09 -1.16
C ASP A 66 -6.92 -12.04 -1.47
N ILE A 67 -6.24 -10.95 -1.12
CA ILE A 67 -4.79 -10.81 -1.29
C ILE A 67 -4.06 -11.88 -0.47
N HIS A 68 -4.42 -12.08 0.81
CA HIS A 68 -3.77 -13.09 1.65
C HIS A 68 -4.05 -14.52 1.21
N GLN A 69 -5.23 -14.80 0.66
CA GLN A 69 -5.56 -16.11 0.12
C GLN A 69 -4.85 -16.38 -1.21
N SER A 70 -4.59 -15.33 -2.00
CA SER A 70 -4.08 -15.46 -3.37
C SER A 70 -2.56 -15.31 -3.46
N LEU A 71 -1.95 -14.53 -2.58
CA LEU A 71 -0.50 -14.37 -2.53
C LEU A 71 0.14 -15.63 -1.94
N PRO A 72 1.08 -16.28 -2.65
CA PRO A 72 1.86 -17.34 -2.04
C PRO A 72 2.59 -16.79 -0.79
N PRO A 73 2.89 -17.63 0.22
CA PRO A 73 3.61 -17.23 1.43
C PRO A 73 4.99 -16.58 1.17
N ILE A 74 5.48 -16.66 -0.06
CA ILE A 74 6.72 -16.07 -0.55
C ILE A 74 6.50 -14.57 -0.77
N GLN A 75 6.31 -13.82 0.32
CA GLN A 75 6.35 -12.34 0.31
C GLN A 75 7.81 -11.90 0.27
N VAL A 76 8.43 -11.94 -0.91
CA VAL A 76 9.75 -11.35 -1.10
C VAL A 76 9.55 -9.85 -1.36
N GLY A 77 9.72 -9.05 -0.31
CA GLY A 77 9.88 -7.61 -0.38
C GLY A 77 8.81 -6.80 0.35
N PHE A 78 7.54 -6.90 -0.08
CA PHE A 78 6.44 -6.12 0.52
C PHE A 78 5.48 -6.98 1.32
N ARG A 79 5.19 -6.54 2.55
CA ARG A 79 4.22 -7.15 3.44
C ARG A 79 2.86 -6.48 3.34
N VAL A 80 1.81 -7.29 3.41
CA VAL A 80 0.42 -6.84 3.47
C VAL A 80 -0.09 -7.12 4.89
N PRO A 81 -0.69 -6.15 5.60
CA PRO A 81 -1.32 -6.42 6.89
C PRO A 81 -2.35 -7.54 6.79
N LYS A 82 -2.30 -8.50 7.72
CA LYS A 82 -3.29 -9.59 7.78
C LYS A 82 -4.55 -9.10 8.47
N THR A 83 -5.68 -9.22 7.80
CA THR A 83 -6.99 -9.01 8.42
C THR A 83 -7.33 -10.15 9.36
N ILE A 84 -7.87 -9.83 10.53
CA ILE A 84 -8.33 -10.82 11.52
C ILE A 84 -9.85 -10.87 11.55
N GLU A 85 -10.53 -9.72 11.61
CA GLU A 85 -11.98 -9.66 11.81
C GLU A 85 -12.56 -8.39 11.16
N TYR A 86 -13.84 -8.40 10.80
CA TYR A 86 -14.59 -7.22 10.38
C TYR A 86 -15.87 -7.10 11.22
N TYR A 87 -16.00 -6.01 11.97
CA TYR A 87 -17.20 -5.75 12.75
C TYR A 87 -18.27 -5.06 11.89
N LYS A 88 -19.39 -5.74 11.68
CA LYS A 88 -20.59 -5.17 11.05
C LYS A 88 -21.65 -4.92 12.14
N PRO A 89 -22.05 -3.66 12.40
CA PRO A 89 -23.11 -3.38 13.35
C PRO A 89 -24.38 -4.15 12.98
N SER A 90 -24.96 -4.88 13.93
CA SER A 90 -26.15 -5.71 13.69
C SER A 90 -27.39 -4.88 13.40
N CYS A 91 -27.43 -3.63 13.90
CA CYS A 91 -28.53 -2.71 13.67
C CYS A 91 -28.05 -1.43 12.97
N PRO A 92 -28.57 -1.08 11.77
CA PRO A 92 -28.21 0.15 11.07
C PRO A 92 -28.68 1.42 11.78
N ASN A 93 -29.33 1.31 12.94
CA ASN A 93 -29.78 2.44 13.77
C ASN A 93 -29.22 2.39 15.19
N GLU A 94 -28.31 1.46 15.50
CA GLU A 94 -27.63 1.50 16.79
C GLU A 94 -26.91 2.84 16.88
N PRO A 95 -27.20 3.67 17.91
CA PRO A 95 -26.55 4.94 18.07
C PRO A 95 -25.06 4.62 18.16
N SER A 96 -24.28 5.12 17.20
CA SER A 96 -22.83 5.09 17.32
C SER A 96 -22.54 5.63 18.71
N ILE A 97 -21.91 4.82 19.56
CA ILE A 97 -21.39 5.29 20.85
C ILE A 97 -20.48 6.43 20.45
N LEU A 98 -21.03 7.65 20.49
CA LEU A 98 -20.32 8.87 20.23
C LEU A 98 -19.36 8.91 21.38
N LEU A 99 -18.14 8.41 21.13
CA LEU A 99 -16.98 8.74 21.94
C LEU A 99 -17.07 10.25 22.14
N ASP A 100 -17.41 10.60 23.36
CA ASP A 100 -17.82 11.93 23.74
C ASP A 100 -16.75 12.91 23.24
N ARG A 101 -17.14 13.85 22.37
CA ARG A 101 -16.22 14.82 21.76
C ARG A 101 -15.68 15.84 22.78
N SER A 102 -15.89 15.60 24.07
CA SER A 102 -15.47 16.47 25.17
C SER A 102 -13.97 16.46 25.44
N SER A 103 -13.18 15.56 24.83
CA SER A 103 -11.73 15.74 24.75
C SER A 103 -11.41 16.85 23.73
N LEU A 104 -11.18 18.06 24.25
CA LEU A 104 -10.67 19.20 23.48
C LEU A 104 -9.53 18.76 22.55
N PRO A 105 -9.47 19.24 21.30
CA PRO A 105 -8.34 18.96 20.43
C PRO A 105 -7.08 19.47 21.13
N ILE A 106 -6.19 18.55 21.49
CA ILE A 106 -4.84 18.86 21.96
C ILE A 106 -4.23 19.73 20.86
N GLN A 107 -4.04 21.03 21.10
CA GLN A 107 -3.38 21.90 20.16
C GLN A 107 -1.89 21.54 20.18
N PRO A 108 -1.31 21.05 19.07
CA PRO A 108 0.12 20.84 19.03
C PRO A 108 0.81 22.21 18.92
N GLU A 109 1.50 22.63 19.99
CA GLU A 109 2.52 23.67 19.86
C GLU A 109 3.62 23.15 18.92
N VAL A 110 3.89 23.89 17.84
CA VAL A 110 4.94 23.55 16.87
C VAL A 110 5.92 24.72 16.78
N THR A 111 7.14 24.48 17.25
CA THR A 111 8.35 25.13 16.78
C THR A 111 9.30 24.02 16.33
N GLN A 112 9.69 24.01 15.04
CA GLN A 112 11.04 23.69 14.56
C GLN A 112 11.07 23.41 13.05
N THR A 113 12.14 23.90 12.42
CA THR A 113 12.56 23.63 11.05
C THR A 113 13.18 22.24 10.91
N PHE A 114 12.75 21.51 9.88
CA PHE A 114 13.13 20.12 9.61
C PHE A 114 14.62 19.95 9.28
N ASN A 115 15.39 19.36 10.21
CA ASN A 115 16.58 18.57 9.90
C ASN A 115 16.13 17.11 9.66
N LEU A 116 17.02 16.17 9.33
CA LEU A 116 16.65 14.74 9.17
C LEU A 116 15.66 14.28 10.25
N PRO A 117 14.76 13.29 9.96
CA PRO A 117 13.74 12.84 10.91
C PRO A 117 14.38 12.78 12.29
N ASP A 118 13.76 13.49 13.23
CA ASP A 118 14.29 13.85 14.54
C ASP A 118 14.51 12.58 15.39
N LEU A 119 15.48 11.77 15.00
CA LEU A 119 15.96 10.59 15.71
C LEU A 119 16.65 11.01 17.03
N GLN A 120 16.93 12.31 17.19
CA GLN A 120 17.63 12.86 18.34
C GLN A 120 16.69 13.18 19.51
N ASP A 121 15.42 13.55 19.27
CA ASP A 121 14.53 13.99 20.35
C ASP A 121 13.93 12.84 21.20
N GLN A 122 14.03 11.58 20.75
CA GLN A 122 13.57 10.41 21.53
C GLN A 122 14.65 9.82 22.47
N ASN A 123 15.90 10.29 22.40
CA ASN A 123 17.03 9.66 23.08
C ASN A 123 17.18 10.01 24.58
N GLN A 124 16.30 10.83 25.18
CA GLN A 124 16.46 11.18 26.60
C GLN A 124 15.92 10.10 27.57
N ASN A 125 15.05 9.19 27.12
CA ASN A 125 14.41 8.18 27.99
C ASN A 125 14.78 6.72 27.67
N GLY A 126 15.68 6.47 26.72
CA GLY A 126 16.00 5.09 26.28
C GLY A 126 14.82 4.37 25.63
N GLU A 127 13.91 5.11 25.00
CA GLU A 127 12.80 4.53 24.25
C GLU A 127 13.31 3.84 22.98
N ASP A 128 12.69 2.71 22.63
CA ASP A 128 13.01 1.95 21.43
C ASP A 128 12.90 2.84 20.19
N MET A 129 14.02 3.01 19.49
CA MET A 129 14.04 3.73 18.24
C MET A 129 13.26 2.90 17.20
N GLN A 130 12.25 3.49 16.57
CA GLN A 130 11.45 2.87 15.52
C GLN A 130 11.36 3.79 14.30
N ILE A 131 11.54 3.23 13.10
CA ILE A 131 11.30 3.97 11.87
C ILE A 131 9.78 4.10 11.69
N ARG A 132 9.34 5.36 11.68
CA ARG A 132 7.96 5.73 11.30
C ARG A 132 7.66 5.28 9.88
N LEU A 133 6.38 5.19 9.52
CA LEU A 133 5.98 4.80 8.16
C LEU A 133 6.39 5.89 7.15
N LEU A 134 7.41 5.61 6.33
CA LEU A 134 7.92 6.49 5.29
C LEU A 134 7.44 6.04 3.91
N ARG A 135 6.69 6.88 3.19
CA ARG A 135 6.17 6.56 1.85
C ARG A 135 7.30 6.48 0.81
N LEU A 136 7.27 5.48 -0.07
CA LEU A 136 8.24 5.23 -1.13
C LEU A 136 7.74 5.81 -2.47
N TYR A 137 8.30 6.94 -2.91
CA TYR A 137 7.93 7.60 -4.17
C TYR A 137 9.04 7.44 -5.20
N LEU A 138 9.29 6.20 -5.62
CA LEU A 138 10.36 5.91 -6.59
C LEU A 138 10.03 6.39 -8.00
N GLY A 139 8.79 6.80 -8.28
CA GLY A 139 8.34 7.33 -9.57
C GLY A 139 8.50 8.84 -9.76
N ARG A 140 9.09 9.55 -8.80
CA ARG A 140 9.32 11.00 -8.86
C ARG A 140 10.76 11.35 -8.54
N GLU A 141 11.30 12.30 -9.29
CA GLU A 141 12.60 12.94 -9.04
C GLU A 141 12.42 14.38 -8.55
N ASP A 142 11.22 14.94 -8.69
CA ASP A 142 10.88 16.34 -8.45
C ASP A 142 10.17 16.55 -7.10
N ILE A 143 10.45 15.69 -6.11
CA ILE A 143 9.90 15.87 -4.77
C ILE A 143 10.61 17.06 -4.12
N PRO A 144 9.89 18.13 -3.71
CA PRO A 144 10.52 19.29 -3.09
C PRO A 144 11.38 18.87 -1.89
N LEU A 145 12.62 19.36 -1.82
CA LEU A 145 13.60 19.01 -0.78
C LEU A 145 13.11 19.33 0.64
N ARG A 146 12.16 20.26 0.76
CA ARG A 146 11.49 20.60 2.01
C ARG A 146 10.01 20.27 1.87
N THR A 147 9.49 19.49 2.81
CA THR A 147 8.04 19.39 3.00
C THR A 147 7.60 20.68 3.65
N GLU A 148 7.00 21.60 2.90
CA GLU A 148 6.28 22.70 3.52
C GLU A 148 5.13 22.10 4.33
N GLN A 149 5.02 22.52 5.58
CA GLN A 149 4.00 22.01 6.48
C GLN A 149 2.62 22.28 5.86
N ILE A 150 1.94 21.22 5.39
CA ILE A 150 0.70 21.37 4.61
C ILE A 150 -0.40 22.01 5.49
N GLN A 151 -0.38 21.72 6.80
CA GLN A 151 -1.26 22.33 7.81
C GLN A 151 -0.54 22.45 9.17
N PRO A 152 -0.77 23.53 9.93
CA PRO A 152 -0.29 23.64 11.30
C PRO A 152 -0.65 22.39 12.12
N GLY A 153 0.34 21.74 12.72
CA GLY A 153 0.14 20.59 13.60
C GLY A 153 0.17 19.20 12.95
N ILE A 154 0.07 19.08 11.62
CA ILE A 154 0.22 17.80 10.94
C ILE A 154 1.68 17.63 10.50
N LYS A 155 2.42 16.78 11.21
CA LYS A 155 3.77 16.35 10.81
C LYS A 155 3.63 15.20 9.81
N THR A 156 3.75 15.47 8.51
CA THR A 156 3.88 14.41 7.49
C THR A 156 5.35 14.22 7.14
N ASP A 157 5.86 13.01 7.29
CA ASP A 157 7.23 12.71 6.89
C ASP A 157 7.37 12.86 5.36
N PRO A 158 8.47 13.47 4.87
CA PRO A 158 8.73 13.56 3.44
C PRO A 158 8.75 12.17 2.81
N PRO A 159 8.09 11.95 1.65
CA PRO A 159 8.24 10.71 0.94
C PRO A 159 9.70 10.52 0.49
N LEU A 160 10.11 9.26 0.40
CA LEU A 160 11.43 8.81 -0.03
C LEU A 160 11.44 8.61 -1.54
N ASP A 161 12.11 9.51 -2.25
CA ASP A 161 12.65 9.24 -3.58
C ASP A 161 13.95 8.41 -3.48
N ILE A 162 14.51 8.02 -4.63
CA ILE A 162 15.76 7.25 -4.72
C ILE A 162 16.92 7.93 -3.97
N THR A 163 17.05 9.24 -4.09
CA THR A 163 18.16 10.01 -3.48
C THR A 163 18.02 10.02 -1.96
N ARG A 164 16.82 10.27 -1.44
CA ARG A 164 16.53 10.27 0.00
C ARG A 164 16.64 8.88 0.59
N TYR A 165 16.22 7.85 -0.14
CA TYR A 165 16.37 6.47 0.29
C TYR A 165 17.84 6.12 0.52
N ASN A 166 18.72 6.42 -0.45
CA ASN A 166 20.15 6.17 -0.31
C ASN A 166 20.76 6.92 0.86
N ARG A 167 20.41 8.21 1.02
CA ARG A 167 20.90 9.02 2.14
C ARG A 167 20.45 8.43 3.48
N LEU A 168 19.17 8.08 3.61
CA LEU A 168 18.62 7.45 4.81
C LEU A 168 19.31 6.11 5.09
N SER A 169 19.52 5.29 4.07
CA SER A 169 20.22 4.01 4.18
C SER A 169 21.65 4.18 4.70
N SER A 170 22.41 5.13 4.15
CA SER A 170 23.77 5.43 4.61
C SER A 170 23.78 5.90 6.06
N THR A 171 22.91 6.87 6.40
CA THR A 171 22.80 7.40 7.76
C THR A 171 22.43 6.31 8.77
N LEU A 172 21.42 5.49 8.47
CA LEU A 172 20.97 4.43 9.37
C LEU A 172 22.05 3.35 9.58
N GLN A 173 22.79 3.01 8.53
CA GLN A 173 23.87 2.04 8.60
C GLN A 173 25.09 2.58 9.37
N GLU A 174 25.46 3.84 9.17
CA GLU A 174 26.63 4.48 9.80
C GLU A 174 26.38 4.81 11.28
N GLU A 175 25.20 5.35 11.62
CA GLU A 175 24.90 5.83 12.97
C GLU A 175 24.32 4.74 13.88
N TYR A 176 23.52 3.81 13.33
CA TYR A 176 22.77 2.83 14.13
C TYR A 176 23.06 1.37 13.76
N GLY A 177 23.86 1.13 12.71
CA GLY A 177 24.12 -0.22 12.21
C GLY A 177 22.90 -0.89 11.56
N TRP A 178 21.88 -0.11 11.19
CA TRP A 178 20.64 -0.63 10.63
C TRP A 178 20.69 -0.71 9.10
N GLY A 179 20.36 -1.88 8.57
CA GLY A 179 20.18 -2.10 7.14
C GLY A 179 18.76 -1.75 6.69
N LEU A 180 18.65 -0.99 5.59
CA LEU A 180 17.41 -0.90 4.83
C LEU A 180 17.35 -2.01 3.77
N PRO A 181 16.15 -2.37 3.27
CA PRO A 181 16.03 -3.22 2.10
C PRO A 181 16.91 -2.73 0.94
N ASP A 182 17.55 -3.64 0.20
CA ASP A 182 18.39 -3.24 -0.92
C ASP A 182 17.57 -2.45 -1.95
N LEU A 183 17.99 -1.22 -2.24
CA LEU A 183 17.30 -0.34 -3.18
C LEU A 183 17.26 -0.91 -4.60
N LYS A 184 18.16 -1.83 -4.98
CA LYS A 184 18.04 -2.58 -6.25
C LYS A 184 16.99 -3.70 -6.19
N GLY A 185 16.75 -4.25 -5.00
CA GLY A 185 15.70 -5.24 -4.77
C GLY A 185 14.30 -4.65 -4.65
N VAL A 186 14.18 -3.41 -4.14
CA VAL A 186 12.89 -2.75 -3.88
C VAL A 186 12.05 -2.58 -5.17
N PRO A 187 12.55 -2.01 -6.29
CA PRO A 187 11.78 -1.91 -7.54
C PRO A 187 11.30 -3.25 -8.06
N SER A 188 12.17 -4.27 -8.05
CA SER A 188 11.77 -5.63 -8.46
C SER A 188 10.63 -6.16 -7.59
N SER A 189 10.72 -5.93 -6.28
CA SER A 189 9.67 -6.31 -5.33
C SER A 189 8.37 -5.54 -5.54
N MET A 190 8.43 -4.24 -5.86
CA MET A 190 7.26 -3.44 -6.25
C MET A 190 6.59 -4.00 -7.51
N GLY A 191 7.39 -4.40 -8.51
CA GLY A 191 6.89 -5.00 -9.73
C GLY A 191 6.17 -6.32 -9.47
N ARG A 192 6.78 -7.20 -8.66
CA ARG A 192 6.17 -8.48 -8.26
C ARG A 192 4.87 -8.27 -7.49
N LEU A 193 4.89 -7.36 -6.50
CA LEU A 193 3.70 -6.99 -5.74
C LEU A 193 2.58 -6.54 -6.68
N LEU A 194 2.86 -5.57 -7.55
CA LEU A 194 1.85 -5.01 -8.45
C LEU A 194 1.28 -6.07 -9.40
N ALA A 195 2.13 -6.95 -9.96
CA ALA A 195 1.67 -8.07 -10.78
C ALA A 195 0.72 -8.98 -10.01
N ASN A 196 1.07 -9.34 -8.78
CA ASN A 196 0.21 -10.18 -7.96
C ASN A 196 -1.11 -9.49 -7.62
N LEU A 197 -1.09 -8.21 -7.23
CA LEU A 197 -2.32 -7.47 -6.93
C LEU A 197 -3.22 -7.32 -8.17
N HIS A 198 -2.63 -7.06 -9.34
CA HIS A 198 -3.37 -6.97 -10.60
C HIS A 198 -3.99 -8.30 -11.02
N TRP A 199 -3.23 -9.39 -10.99
CA TRP A 199 -3.61 -10.64 -11.66
C TRP A 199 -4.14 -11.71 -10.72
N LEU A 200 -3.73 -11.69 -9.46
CA LEU A 200 -4.25 -12.61 -8.43
C LEU A 200 -5.34 -11.91 -7.61
N GLY A 201 -5.05 -10.69 -7.15
CA GLY A 201 -6.02 -9.86 -6.44
C GLY A 201 -7.10 -9.29 -7.37
N GLY A 202 -6.85 -9.17 -8.67
CA GLY A 202 -7.82 -8.61 -9.62
C GLY A 202 -8.16 -7.14 -9.38
N ILE A 203 -7.31 -6.40 -8.63
CA ILE A 203 -7.53 -4.99 -8.27
C ILE A 203 -6.64 -4.06 -9.10
N ASN A 204 -7.07 -2.81 -9.27
CA ASN A 204 -6.35 -1.80 -10.05
C ASN A 204 -5.28 -1.03 -9.27
N CYS A 205 -5.09 -1.34 -7.98
CA CYS A 205 -4.07 -0.74 -7.10
C CYS A 205 -4.12 0.78 -7.00
N ARG A 206 -5.31 1.38 -7.14
CA ARG A 206 -5.48 2.82 -7.02
C ARG A 206 -5.26 3.27 -5.57
N ASP A 207 -4.42 4.29 -5.41
CA ASP A 207 -4.10 4.99 -4.16
C ASP A 207 -3.53 4.09 -3.04
N ILE A 208 -2.89 2.96 -3.40
CA ILE A 208 -2.21 2.13 -2.39
C ILE A 208 -0.96 2.84 -1.88
N GLU A 209 -0.68 2.75 -0.59
CA GLU A 209 0.53 3.32 -0.01
C GLU A 209 1.63 2.26 0.09
N LEU A 210 2.74 2.47 -0.62
CA LEU A 210 3.97 1.70 -0.44
C LEU A 210 4.85 2.42 0.58
N VAL A 211 5.10 1.79 1.72
CA VAL A 211 5.81 2.42 2.84
C VAL A 211 6.96 1.56 3.35
N LEU A 212 7.92 2.20 4.00
CA LEU A 212 8.99 1.61 4.75
C LEU A 212 8.74 1.86 6.24
N GLY A 213 8.91 0.86 7.08
CA GLY A 213 8.71 0.99 8.51
C GLY A 213 9.13 -0.24 9.29
N GLY A 214 9.13 -0.12 10.62
CA GLY A 214 9.68 -1.12 11.53
C GLY A 214 11.00 -0.66 12.14
N GLY A 215 11.77 -1.59 12.69
CA GLY A 215 12.87 -1.27 13.60
C GLY A 215 12.35 -1.10 15.03
N GLY A 216 13.03 -1.75 15.97
CA GLY A 216 12.69 -1.80 17.38
C GLY A 216 13.70 -2.68 18.09
N ASN A 217 14.09 -2.33 19.31
CA ASN A 217 15.21 -2.92 20.04
C ASN A 217 14.71 -3.84 21.15
N ASP A 218 13.73 -4.69 20.87
CA ASP A 218 13.20 -5.72 21.78
C ASP A 218 14.18 -6.91 21.98
N GLY A 219 15.48 -6.69 21.70
CA GLY A 219 16.51 -7.73 21.67
C GLY A 219 16.43 -8.64 20.44
N ARG A 220 15.47 -8.40 19.54
CA ARG A 220 15.39 -9.00 18.21
C ARG A 220 15.76 -7.90 17.23
N VAL A 221 16.74 -8.16 16.35
CA VAL A 221 17.05 -7.23 15.26
C VAL A 221 15.90 -7.34 14.25
N GLU A 222 14.77 -6.70 14.53
CA GLU A 222 13.70 -6.61 13.55
C GLU A 222 14.13 -5.66 12.44
N GLU A 223 14.46 -6.23 11.29
CA GLU A 223 14.84 -5.48 10.10
C GLU A 223 13.70 -4.58 9.64
N VAL A 224 14.08 -3.42 9.12
CA VAL A 224 13.17 -2.48 8.48
C VAL A 224 12.53 -3.14 7.25
N GLN A 225 11.21 -3.03 7.12
CA GLN A 225 10.44 -3.74 6.11
C GLN A 225 9.65 -2.79 5.22
N CYS A 226 9.35 -3.26 4.01
CA CYS A 226 8.41 -2.60 3.13
C CYS A 226 7.00 -3.15 3.35
N TRP A 227 6.01 -2.27 3.37
CA TRP A 227 4.60 -2.56 3.57
C TRP A 227 3.76 -1.95 2.46
N VAL A 228 2.62 -2.57 2.19
CA VAL A 228 1.57 -2.01 1.33
C VAL A 228 0.29 -1.81 2.14
N LEU A 229 -0.23 -0.60 2.13
CA LEU A 229 -1.34 -0.15 2.97
C LEU A 229 -2.41 0.58 2.12
N ASP A 230 -3.55 0.86 2.76
CA ASP A 230 -4.65 1.69 2.28
C ASP A 230 -5.26 1.24 0.94
N PHE A 231 -6.11 0.21 0.99
CA PHE A 231 -6.78 -0.33 -0.21
C PHE A 231 -8.20 0.25 -0.39
N ASN A 232 -8.55 1.32 0.33
CA ASN A 232 -9.89 1.91 0.36
C ASN A 232 -10.36 2.54 -0.96
N GLN A 233 -9.45 2.84 -1.91
CA GLN A 233 -9.78 3.34 -3.26
C GLN A 233 -9.58 2.31 -4.36
N CYS A 234 -9.11 1.11 -4.02
CA CYS A 234 -8.91 0.04 -5.00
C CYS A 234 -10.25 -0.43 -5.58
N GLN A 235 -10.24 -0.75 -6.86
CA GLN A 235 -11.41 -1.31 -7.55
C GLN A 235 -11.01 -2.59 -8.29
N ARG A 236 -11.95 -3.51 -8.42
CA ARG A 236 -11.76 -4.71 -9.22
C ARG A 236 -11.77 -4.37 -10.71
N TRP A 237 -10.79 -4.90 -11.44
CA TRP A 237 -10.74 -4.86 -12.90
C TRP A 237 -10.84 -6.26 -13.51
N LEU A 238 -10.52 -7.31 -12.75
CA LEU A 238 -10.80 -8.71 -13.09
C LEU A 238 -11.86 -9.30 -12.16
N VAL A 239 -12.60 -10.27 -12.68
CA VAL A 239 -13.51 -11.07 -11.84
C VAL A 239 -12.66 -11.90 -10.86
N PRO A 240 -12.95 -11.89 -9.54
CA PRO A 240 -12.23 -12.69 -8.56
C PRO A 240 -12.24 -14.18 -8.95
N HIS A 241 -11.11 -14.86 -8.75
CA HIS A 241 -10.95 -16.30 -9.05
C HIS A 241 -11.29 -16.71 -10.50
N LEU A 242 -11.44 -15.77 -11.44
CA LEU A 242 -11.75 -16.08 -12.84
C LEU A 242 -10.74 -17.05 -13.44
N LEU A 243 -9.48 -16.84 -13.09
CA LEU A 243 -8.38 -17.66 -13.57
C LEU A 243 -8.34 -19.04 -12.89
N GLN A 244 -8.93 -19.19 -11.69
CA GLN A 244 -9.08 -20.49 -11.02
C GLN A 244 -10.27 -21.30 -11.55
N SER A 245 -11.33 -20.63 -12.02
CA SER A 245 -12.60 -21.25 -12.46
C SER A 245 -12.65 -21.63 -13.95
N SER A 246 -11.62 -21.28 -14.74
CA SER A 246 -11.57 -21.45 -16.20
C SER A 246 -11.45 -22.90 -16.71
N THR A 247 -11.65 -23.92 -15.86
CA THR A 247 -11.54 -25.34 -16.25
C THR A 247 -12.79 -25.88 -16.95
N SER A 248 -13.94 -25.20 -16.86
CA SER A 248 -15.16 -25.66 -17.52
C SER A 248 -15.24 -25.20 -18.99
N SER A 249 -15.45 -26.14 -19.91
CA SER A 249 -15.63 -25.97 -21.35
C SER A 249 -16.92 -25.24 -21.76
N ALA A 250 -17.43 -24.32 -20.94
CA ALA A 250 -18.67 -23.63 -21.20
C ALA A 250 -18.54 -22.73 -22.46
N PRO A 251 -19.48 -22.84 -23.42
CA PRO A 251 -19.41 -22.10 -24.69
C PRO A 251 -19.67 -20.59 -24.57
N ASN A 252 -20.11 -20.10 -23.40
CA ASN A 252 -20.32 -18.68 -23.12
C ASN A 252 -19.22 -18.17 -22.18
N ARG A 253 -18.09 -17.74 -22.74
CA ARG A 253 -17.03 -17.06 -21.98
C ARG A 253 -17.58 -15.73 -21.47
N THR A 254 -17.85 -15.63 -20.17
CA THR A 254 -18.04 -14.35 -19.50
C THR A 254 -16.76 -13.54 -19.63
N SER A 255 -16.87 -12.23 -19.87
CA SER A 255 -15.71 -11.33 -19.96
C SER A 255 -14.81 -11.48 -18.72
N PRO A 256 -13.47 -11.55 -18.89
CA PRO A 256 -12.56 -11.67 -17.75
C PRO A 256 -12.53 -10.42 -16.87
N THR A 257 -12.97 -9.29 -17.42
CA THR A 257 -12.94 -7.97 -16.80
C THR A 257 -14.25 -7.63 -16.10
N THR A 258 -14.20 -6.75 -15.09
CA THR A 258 -15.38 -6.37 -14.29
C THR A 258 -15.48 -4.87 -14.03
N GLY A 259 -16.59 -4.44 -13.42
CA GLY A 259 -16.82 -3.06 -13.04
C GLY A 259 -16.73 -2.10 -14.23
N ILE A 260 -15.93 -1.04 -14.08
CA ILE A 260 -15.71 -0.03 -15.14
C ILE A 260 -14.89 -0.55 -16.34
N TYR A 261 -14.42 -1.80 -16.28
CA TYR A 261 -13.63 -2.46 -17.32
C TYR A 261 -14.40 -3.57 -18.05
N SER A 262 -15.65 -3.86 -17.68
CA SER A 262 -16.41 -5.03 -18.15
C SER A 262 -16.60 -5.09 -19.68
N SER A 263 -16.60 -3.95 -20.36
CA SER A 263 -16.70 -3.85 -21.82
C SER A 263 -15.35 -3.93 -22.54
N ASN A 264 -14.22 -4.04 -21.82
CA ASN A 264 -12.90 -4.07 -22.40
C ASN A 264 -12.39 -5.50 -22.59
N THR A 265 -11.61 -5.69 -23.66
CA THR A 265 -10.71 -6.83 -23.75
C THR A 265 -9.65 -6.76 -22.65
N LEU A 266 -9.00 -7.89 -22.36
CA LEU A 266 -7.94 -7.94 -21.34
C LEU A 266 -6.79 -6.97 -21.67
N LEU A 267 -6.39 -6.90 -22.94
CA LEU A 267 -5.37 -5.98 -23.43
C LEU A 267 -5.76 -4.51 -23.24
N GLU A 268 -7.00 -4.14 -23.60
CA GLU A 268 -7.50 -2.77 -23.42
C GLU A 268 -7.58 -2.38 -21.94
N ALA A 269 -8.12 -3.26 -21.09
CA ALA A 269 -8.21 -3.01 -19.66
C ALA A 269 -6.81 -2.84 -19.03
N SER A 270 -5.85 -3.66 -19.45
CA SER A 270 -4.45 -3.56 -19.03
C SER A 270 -3.79 -2.24 -19.44
N LYS A 271 -4.03 -1.74 -20.67
CA LYS A 271 -3.58 -0.40 -21.09
C LYS A 271 -4.23 0.72 -20.29
N ARG A 272 -5.52 0.59 -19.94
CA ARG A 272 -6.21 1.53 -19.05
C ARG A 272 -5.63 1.53 -17.63
N LEU A 273 -5.27 0.36 -17.09
CA LEU A 273 -4.52 0.27 -15.82
C LEU A 273 -3.18 0.99 -15.90
N SER A 274 -2.43 0.76 -16.96
CA SER A 274 -1.14 1.45 -17.20
C SER A 274 -1.31 2.96 -17.17
N THR A 275 -2.38 3.48 -17.79
CA THR A 275 -2.71 4.92 -17.76
C THR A 275 -3.06 5.40 -16.35
N LEU A 276 -3.88 4.64 -15.62
CA LEU A 276 -4.26 4.94 -14.23
C LEU A 276 -3.01 5.05 -13.35
N ILE A 277 -2.21 3.98 -13.32
CA ILE A 277 -0.97 3.90 -12.55
C ILE A 277 -0.01 5.02 -12.97
N TYR A 278 0.16 5.24 -14.27
CA TYR A 278 1.10 6.25 -14.74
C TYR A 278 0.71 7.66 -14.28
N THR A 279 -0.58 7.99 -14.36
CA THR A 279 -1.06 9.36 -14.16
C THR A 279 -1.39 9.71 -12.71
N GLN A 280 -1.79 8.72 -11.90
CA GLN A 280 -2.27 8.95 -10.53
C GLN A 280 -1.29 8.47 -9.47
N GLU A 281 -0.49 7.44 -9.77
CA GLU A 281 0.36 6.81 -8.76
C GLU A 281 1.80 7.34 -8.82
N LEU A 282 2.31 7.79 -7.67
CA LEU A 282 3.66 8.39 -7.58
C LEU A 282 4.74 7.38 -7.18
N TYR A 283 4.32 6.18 -6.78
CA TYR A 283 5.17 5.18 -6.15
C TYR A 283 6.11 4.47 -7.12
N TYR A 284 5.63 4.15 -8.32
CA TYR A 284 6.32 3.21 -9.21
C TYR A 284 7.39 3.88 -10.08
N PRO A 285 8.55 3.23 -10.24
CA PRO A 285 9.58 3.69 -11.16
C PRO A 285 9.05 3.98 -12.58
N ARG A 286 9.65 4.97 -13.23
CA ARG A 286 9.30 5.49 -14.55
C ARG A 286 10.37 5.11 -15.58
N PRO A 287 10.00 4.91 -16.85
CA PRO A 287 10.94 4.50 -17.91
C PRO A 287 12.23 5.33 -18.01
N HIS A 288 12.17 6.65 -17.86
CA HIS A 288 13.37 7.50 -17.85
C HIS A 288 14.35 7.25 -16.68
N GLN A 289 13.92 6.56 -15.61
CA GLN A 289 14.74 6.24 -14.44
C GLN A 289 15.61 4.99 -14.65
N GLY A 290 15.72 4.50 -15.90
CA GLY A 290 16.71 3.51 -16.32
C GLY A 290 16.65 2.21 -15.53
N GLU A 291 17.75 1.89 -14.82
CA GLU A 291 17.94 0.62 -14.11
C GLU A 291 16.78 0.29 -13.13
N PHE A 292 16.27 1.28 -12.39
CA PHE A 292 15.18 1.06 -11.44
C PHE A 292 13.88 0.65 -12.13
N TYR A 293 13.59 1.23 -13.30
CA TYR A 293 12.43 0.85 -14.10
C TYR A 293 12.58 -0.54 -14.71
N GLU A 294 13.77 -0.88 -15.22
CA GLU A 294 14.02 -2.22 -15.75
C GLU A 294 13.87 -3.29 -14.66
N GLN A 295 14.38 -3.04 -13.44
CA GLN A 295 14.18 -3.94 -12.29
C GLN A 295 12.69 -4.10 -11.94
N PHE A 296 11.93 -3.00 -11.94
CA PHE A 296 10.47 -3.03 -11.73
C PHE A 296 9.73 -3.84 -12.80
N LYS A 297 9.99 -3.56 -14.07
CA LYS A 297 9.39 -4.27 -15.22
C LYS A 297 9.74 -5.75 -15.21
N ASN A 298 10.99 -6.10 -14.90
CA ASN A 298 11.45 -7.48 -14.79
C ASN A 298 10.79 -8.20 -13.60
N GLY A 299 10.69 -7.53 -12.45
CA GLY A 299 9.98 -8.05 -11.29
C GLY A 299 8.52 -8.38 -11.60
N TYR A 300 7.82 -7.46 -12.28
CA TYR A 300 6.44 -7.66 -12.70
C TYR A 300 6.32 -8.84 -13.68
N SER A 301 7.10 -8.83 -14.77
CA SER A 301 7.04 -9.85 -15.81
C SER A 301 7.40 -11.25 -15.28
N CYS A 302 8.39 -11.34 -14.38
CA CYS A 302 8.75 -12.58 -13.72
C CYS A 302 7.61 -13.12 -12.85
N ALA A 303 6.93 -12.26 -12.08
CA ALA A 303 5.76 -12.68 -11.31
C ALA A 303 4.63 -13.20 -12.20
N ILE A 304 4.37 -12.59 -13.35
CA ILE A 304 3.38 -13.09 -14.32
C ILE A 304 3.73 -14.50 -14.78
N GLU A 305 4.98 -14.76 -15.17
CA GLU A 305 5.37 -16.10 -15.60
C GLU A 305 5.25 -17.12 -14.46
N LEU A 306 5.58 -16.75 -13.22
CA LEU A 306 5.39 -17.62 -12.05
C LEU A 306 3.90 -17.94 -11.83
N ILE A 307 3.04 -16.92 -11.90
CA ILE A 307 1.58 -17.05 -11.80
C ILE A 307 1.07 -18.03 -12.88
N LEU A 308 1.42 -17.80 -14.15
CA LEU A 308 1.03 -18.62 -15.30
C LEU A 308 1.51 -20.08 -15.22
N ASN A 309 2.66 -20.32 -14.60
CA ASN A 309 3.27 -21.65 -14.51
C ASN A 309 2.88 -22.43 -13.25
N GLN A 310 2.66 -21.76 -12.12
CA GLN A 310 2.38 -22.41 -10.85
C GLN A 310 0.90 -22.50 -10.55
N GLN A 311 0.20 -21.37 -10.58
CA GLN A 311 -1.20 -21.29 -10.18
C GLN A 311 -2.14 -21.68 -11.32
N TYR A 312 -1.65 -21.66 -12.56
CA TYR A 312 -2.46 -21.88 -13.77
C TYR A 312 -2.01 -23.08 -14.60
N LYS A 313 -1.58 -24.17 -13.95
CA LYS A 313 -1.22 -25.43 -14.63
C LYS A 313 -2.35 -26.02 -15.48
N GLY A 314 -3.62 -25.73 -15.15
CA GLY A 314 -4.80 -26.21 -15.89
C GLY A 314 -5.46 -25.22 -16.85
N ILE A 315 -4.96 -23.99 -16.97
CA ILE A 315 -5.53 -23.00 -17.90
C ILE A 315 -5.10 -23.32 -19.34
N ARG A 316 -6.01 -23.10 -20.30
CA ARG A 316 -5.76 -23.20 -21.74
C ARG A 316 -4.60 -22.30 -22.18
N LEU A 317 -3.77 -22.80 -23.10
CA LEU A 317 -2.60 -22.06 -23.61
C LEU A 317 -2.97 -20.67 -24.15
N GLU A 318 -4.08 -20.56 -24.89
CA GLU A 318 -4.59 -19.29 -25.44
C GLU A 318 -4.79 -18.21 -24.37
N SER A 319 -5.34 -18.57 -23.21
CA SER A 319 -5.56 -17.61 -22.12
C SER A 319 -4.24 -17.18 -21.46
N LYS A 320 -3.20 -18.02 -21.50
CA LYS A 320 -1.87 -17.61 -21.03
C LYS A 320 -1.26 -16.58 -21.99
N ASP A 321 -1.44 -16.78 -23.28
CA ASP A 321 -0.92 -15.86 -24.30
C ASP A 321 -1.67 -14.52 -24.28
N GLU A 322 -2.99 -14.53 -24.07
CA GLU A 322 -3.78 -13.31 -23.82
C GLU A 322 -3.26 -12.52 -22.60
N ILE A 323 -2.92 -13.19 -21.49
CA ILE A 323 -2.35 -12.54 -20.29
C ILE A 323 -0.96 -11.95 -20.57
N ARG A 324 -0.11 -12.67 -21.32
CA ARG A 324 1.21 -12.17 -21.73
C ARG A 324 1.09 -10.97 -22.64
N GLU A 325 0.19 -11.03 -23.63
CA GLU A 325 -0.08 -9.92 -24.54
C GLU A 325 -0.59 -8.70 -23.76
N ALA A 326 -1.54 -8.89 -22.85
CA ALA A 326 -2.05 -7.83 -21.99
C ALA A 326 -0.94 -7.23 -21.08
N THR A 327 -0.06 -8.06 -20.53
CA THR A 327 1.10 -7.62 -19.74
C THR A 327 2.08 -6.80 -20.59
N LYS A 328 2.36 -7.25 -21.81
CA LYS A 328 3.20 -6.50 -22.77
C LYS A 328 2.56 -5.15 -23.09
N GLY A 329 1.26 -5.15 -23.38
CA GLY A 329 0.48 -3.93 -23.66
C GLY A 329 0.47 -2.93 -22.51
N PHE A 330 0.48 -3.40 -21.24
CA PHE A 330 0.62 -2.55 -20.06
C PHE A 330 1.89 -1.69 -20.15
N PHE A 331 3.05 -2.33 -20.34
CA PHE A 331 4.34 -1.65 -20.36
C PHE A 331 4.56 -0.83 -21.63
N GLU A 332 4.09 -1.31 -22.79
CA GLU A 332 4.13 -0.52 -24.02
C GLU A 332 3.38 0.81 -23.87
N GLU A 333 2.21 0.80 -23.23
CA GLU A 333 1.45 2.03 -22.95
C GLU A 333 2.14 2.87 -21.87
N TYR A 334 2.70 2.25 -20.83
CA TYR A 334 3.40 2.95 -19.73
C TYR A 334 4.60 3.74 -20.27
N GLU A 335 5.38 3.12 -21.15
CA GLU A 335 6.54 3.70 -21.81
C GLU A 335 6.16 4.77 -22.83
N LYS A 336 5.06 4.58 -23.54
CA LYS A 336 4.51 5.59 -24.43
C LYS A 336 4.12 6.86 -23.67
N LEU A 337 3.40 6.72 -22.55
CA LEU A 337 3.01 7.84 -21.70
C LEU A 337 4.23 8.61 -21.17
N ASP A 338 5.29 7.89 -20.79
CA ASP A 338 6.53 8.51 -20.33
C ASP A 338 7.26 9.31 -21.41
N ARG A 339 7.44 8.71 -22.59
CA ARG A 339 8.01 9.41 -23.75
C ARG A 339 7.21 10.67 -24.09
N ASP A 340 5.89 10.59 -24.04
CA ASP A 340 5.02 11.73 -24.32
C ASP A 340 5.13 12.82 -23.23
N LYS A 341 5.24 12.47 -21.95
CA LYS A 341 5.47 13.42 -20.85
C LYS A 341 6.81 14.15 -21.02
N ILE A 342 7.88 13.42 -21.31
CA ILE A 342 9.23 13.98 -21.53
C ILE A 342 9.22 14.93 -22.74
N ARG A 343 8.58 14.52 -23.84
CA ARG A 343 8.43 15.36 -25.05
C ARG A 343 7.66 16.65 -24.77
N ARG A 344 6.63 16.61 -23.91
CA ARG A 344 5.90 17.83 -23.51
C ARG A 344 6.76 18.74 -22.63
N ARG A 345 7.48 18.19 -21.65
CA ARG A 345 8.41 18.96 -20.80
C ARG A 345 9.50 19.66 -21.62
N SER A 346 10.09 18.98 -22.62
CA SER A 346 11.13 19.58 -23.47
C SER A 346 10.61 20.68 -24.39
N ARG A 347 9.32 20.68 -24.75
CA ARG A 347 8.67 21.78 -25.48
C ARG A 347 8.41 22.99 -24.59
N MET A 348 7.90 22.77 -23.37
CA MET A 348 7.60 23.84 -22.42
C MET A 348 8.86 24.52 -21.88
N GLY A 349 9.92 23.75 -21.58
CA GLY A 349 11.19 24.29 -21.11
C GLY A 349 11.91 25.20 -22.12
N LYS A 350 11.54 25.14 -23.40
CA LYS A 350 12.09 26.03 -24.45
C LYS A 350 11.35 27.37 -24.58
N GLN A 351 10.19 27.53 -23.94
CA GLN A 351 9.38 28.75 -24.03
C GLN A 351 9.61 29.74 -22.89
N ILE A 352 10.49 29.41 -21.94
CA ILE A 352 10.88 30.28 -20.82
C ILE A 352 12.34 30.70 -21.05
N VAL A 353 12.57 31.59 -22.01
CA VAL A 353 13.84 32.32 -22.20
C VAL A 353 13.52 33.76 -22.53
#